data_AF-A0A962F8T2-F1
#
_entry.id   AF-A0A962F8T2-F1
#
_cell.length_a   1.000
_cell.length_b   1.000
_cell.length_c   1.000
_cell.angle_alpha   90.00
_cell.angle_beta   90.00
_cell.angle_gamma   90.00
#
_symmetry.space_group_name_H-M   'P 1'
#
loop_
_entity.id
_entity.type
_entity.pdbx_description
1 polymer ?
#
loop_
_entity_poly.entity_id
_entity_poly.type
_entity_poly.pdbx_seq_one_letter_code
_entity_poly.pdbx_strand_id
1 'polypeptide(L)'
;WIVLAVGLFEYGFLKQFVRLFDILGYYVSRGTVQAAAAELSGDRLFASGMRYEGRTLLPMLGEHRVSSVFLEPVSVGNFGAICFSWIVLREWGRPLRMMIRLIPVVAIFVFADARFGLSISLLSIAAFAFSRLTGRVLVAVMPFTLIVALAWIGYTWPDVAWDNTLRGRILLGGQFLSKLDWSDVFALVPNFAFTADSGYAYTLVKIGLAGFAGMWLLFAFAPARDEVSWRYRVFVAIYVTLLLVISNSIYSIKTAALLWYLVGALDAKERAPSLAPARPAPRASLRRPRLRPA
;
A
#
# COMPACT_ATOMS: atom_id res chain seq x y z
N TRP A 1 -12.55 -8.05 -6.80
CA TRP A 1 -13.95 -8.11 -7.26
C TRP A 1 -14.86 -7.17 -6.50
N ILE A 2 -15.00 -7.28 -5.17
CA ILE A 2 -15.84 -6.36 -4.37
C ILE A 2 -15.50 -4.88 -4.65
N VAL A 3 -14.21 -4.52 -4.60
CA VAL A 3 -13.73 -3.15 -4.89
C VAL A 3 -14.12 -2.69 -6.30
N LEU A 4 -14.09 -3.58 -7.30
CA LEU A 4 -14.51 -3.22 -8.66
C LEU A 4 -16.03 -3.04 -8.74
N ALA A 5 -16.80 -3.95 -8.15
CA ALA A 5 -18.27 -3.89 -8.18
C ALA A 5 -18.80 -2.61 -7.51
N VAL A 6 -18.28 -2.27 -6.34
CA VAL A 6 -18.63 -1.03 -5.63
C VAL A 6 -18.15 0.20 -6.40
N GLY A 7 -16.97 0.12 -7.03
CA GLY A 7 -16.47 1.22 -7.86
C GLY A 7 -17.30 1.47 -9.12
N LEU A 8 -17.81 0.40 -9.76
CA LEU A 8 -18.74 0.51 -10.88
C LEU A 8 -20.09 1.09 -10.43
N PHE A 9 -20.56 0.72 -9.24
CA PHE A 9 -21.77 1.30 -8.65
C PHE A 9 -21.59 2.81 -8.36
N GLU A 10 -20.47 3.22 -7.79
CA GLU A 10 -20.15 4.65 -7.59
C GLU A 10 -20.11 5.40 -8.92
N TYR A 11 -19.42 4.85 -9.93
CA TYR A 11 -19.31 5.48 -11.24
C TYR A 11 -20.67 5.63 -11.94
N GLY A 12 -21.52 4.59 -11.89
CA GLY A 12 -22.84 4.60 -12.53
C GLY A 12 -23.92 5.36 -11.77
N PHE A 13 -23.83 5.42 -10.43
CA PHE A 13 -24.87 5.94 -9.53
C PHE A 13 -24.30 6.85 -8.45
N LEU A 14 -23.49 7.85 -8.86
CA LEU A 14 -22.76 8.74 -7.95
C LEU A 14 -23.66 9.42 -6.91
N LYS A 15 -24.84 9.92 -7.31
CA LYS A 15 -25.77 10.61 -6.40
C LYS A 15 -26.26 9.67 -5.29
N GLN A 16 -26.59 8.43 -5.64
CA GLN A 16 -27.03 7.41 -4.69
C GLN A 16 -25.89 6.99 -3.78
N PHE A 17 -24.68 6.81 -4.33
CA PHE A 17 -23.48 6.46 -3.58
C PHE A 17 -23.14 7.51 -2.52
N VAL A 18 -23.10 8.79 -2.90
CA VAL A 18 -22.84 9.91 -1.98
C VAL A 18 -23.91 10.01 -0.89
N ARG A 19 -25.19 9.78 -1.24
CA ARG A 19 -26.28 9.78 -0.25
C ARG A 19 -26.19 8.64 0.75
N LEU A 20 -25.71 7.47 0.33
CA LEU A 20 -25.56 6.28 1.18
C LEU A 20 -24.37 6.40 2.14
N PHE A 21 -23.24 6.91 1.66
CA PHE A 21 -21.97 6.86 2.40
C PHE A 21 -21.53 8.18 3.03
N ASP A 22 -22.14 9.32 2.67
CA ASP A 22 -21.83 10.68 3.16
C ASP A 22 -20.34 10.89 3.50
N ILE A 23 -19.51 10.75 2.47
CA ILE A 23 -18.04 10.66 2.59
C ILE A 23 -17.47 11.87 3.34
N LEU A 24 -17.93 13.06 2.98
CA LEU A 24 -17.50 14.31 3.60
C LEU A 24 -17.89 14.37 5.09
N GLY A 25 -19.13 14.00 5.45
CA GLY A 25 -19.57 13.91 6.84
C GLY A 25 -18.74 12.91 7.66
N TYR A 26 -18.35 11.80 7.05
CA TYR A 26 -17.44 10.83 7.67
C TYR A 26 -16.04 11.42 7.96
N TYR A 27 -15.44 12.17 7.04
CA TYR A 27 -14.11 12.76 7.27
C TYR A 27 -14.13 13.99 8.17
N VAL A 28 -15.25 14.73 8.23
CA VAL A 28 -15.48 15.81 9.19
C VAL A 28 -15.64 15.25 10.61
N SER A 29 -16.48 14.23 10.79
CA SER A 29 -16.67 13.59 12.11
C SER A 29 -15.40 12.90 12.64
N ARG A 30 -14.56 12.39 11.74
CA ARG A 30 -13.23 11.87 12.08
C ARG A 30 -12.20 12.97 12.42
N GLY A 31 -12.52 14.24 12.22
CA GLY A 31 -11.61 15.37 12.49
C GLY A 31 -10.47 15.54 11.48
N THR A 32 -10.52 14.82 10.35
CA THR A 32 -9.48 14.85 9.31
C THR A 32 -9.65 15.98 8.30
N VAL A 33 -10.85 16.56 8.18
CA VAL A 33 -11.17 17.72 7.34
C VAL A 33 -11.83 18.78 8.23
N GLN A 34 -11.33 20.01 8.19
CA GLN A 34 -11.99 21.13 8.89
C GLN A 34 -13.33 21.43 8.21
N ALA A 35 -14.39 21.60 9.01
CA ALA A 35 -15.75 21.85 8.52
C ALA A 35 -15.82 23.03 7.53
N ALA A 36 -15.00 24.06 7.72
CA ALA A 36 -14.90 25.21 6.83
C ALA A 36 -14.36 24.87 5.42
N ALA A 37 -13.45 23.92 5.28
CA ALA A 37 -12.98 23.42 3.98
C ALA A 37 -14.02 22.51 3.30
N ALA A 38 -14.86 21.88 4.12
CA ALA A 38 -15.93 20.99 3.69
C ALA A 38 -17.12 21.75 3.09
N GLU A 39 -17.38 22.99 3.54
CA GLU A 39 -18.40 23.88 2.96
C GLU A 39 -17.99 24.53 1.63
N LEU A 40 -16.68 24.72 1.39
CA LEU A 40 -16.17 25.27 0.12
C LEU A 40 -16.16 24.27 -1.04
N SER A 41 -16.02 22.97 -0.72
CA SER A 41 -16.07 21.89 -1.71
C SER A 41 -17.53 21.51 -1.92
N GLY A 42 -18.23 22.16 -2.87
CA GLY A 42 -19.66 21.92 -3.16
C GLY A 42 -20.03 20.47 -3.52
N ASP A 43 -19.03 19.62 -3.80
CA ASP A 43 -19.18 18.17 -3.92
C ASP A 43 -18.86 17.48 -2.60
N ARG A 44 -19.79 16.69 -2.05
CA ARG A 44 -19.60 15.86 -0.83
C ARG A 44 -18.60 14.70 -0.99
N LEU A 45 -17.67 14.82 -1.92
CA LEU A 45 -16.58 13.90 -2.17
C LEU A 45 -15.36 14.29 -1.33
N PHE A 46 -14.45 13.34 -1.10
CA PHE A 46 -13.14 13.67 -0.52
C PHE A 46 -12.38 14.61 -1.46
N ALA A 47 -11.47 15.45 -0.93
CA ALA A 47 -10.73 16.48 -1.68
C ALA A 47 -9.97 15.98 -2.94
N SER A 48 -9.78 14.66 -3.09
CA SER A 48 -9.16 14.00 -4.25
C SER A 48 -10.14 13.29 -5.19
N GLY A 49 -11.45 13.38 -4.94
CA GLY A 49 -12.53 12.68 -5.68
C GLY A 49 -12.84 13.27 -7.05
N MET A 50 -12.38 14.50 -7.31
CA MET A 50 -12.46 15.17 -8.60
C MET A 50 -11.05 15.53 -9.07
N ARG A 51 -10.79 15.39 -10.38
CA ARG A 51 -9.57 15.87 -11.02
C ARG A 51 -9.93 16.77 -12.19
N TYR A 52 -10.08 18.05 -11.88
CA TYR A 52 -10.07 19.10 -12.88
C TYR A 52 -8.69 19.15 -13.56
N GLU A 53 -8.63 19.56 -14.83
CA GLU A 53 -7.43 19.73 -15.69
C GLU A 53 -7.11 18.61 -16.72
N GLY A 54 -8.03 17.68 -17.04
CA GLY A 54 -7.83 16.73 -18.15
C GLY A 54 -6.65 15.75 -17.98
N ARG A 55 -6.14 15.64 -16.75
CA ARG A 55 -5.03 14.76 -16.34
C ARG A 55 -5.56 13.39 -15.89
N THR A 56 -6.48 12.78 -16.61
CA THR A 56 -6.99 11.43 -16.31
C THR A 56 -6.31 10.38 -17.19
N LEU A 57 -6.25 9.13 -16.73
CA LEU A 57 -5.70 8.01 -17.52
C LEU A 57 -6.49 7.78 -18.82
N LEU A 58 -7.81 8.01 -18.78
CA LEU A 58 -8.70 7.96 -19.94
C LEU A 58 -9.61 9.18 -19.91
N PRO A 59 -9.32 10.23 -20.70
CA PRO A 59 -10.11 11.46 -20.76
C PRO A 59 -11.59 11.25 -21.06
N MET A 60 -11.94 10.16 -21.75
CA MET A 60 -13.32 9.80 -22.09
C MET A 60 -14.20 9.40 -20.89
N LEU A 61 -13.61 9.07 -19.74
CA LEU A 61 -14.34 8.65 -18.53
C LEU A 61 -14.72 9.80 -17.60
N GLY A 62 -14.46 11.05 -18.02
CA GLY A 62 -14.76 12.25 -17.24
C GLY A 62 -13.75 12.52 -16.12
N GLU A 63 -14.07 13.49 -15.27
CA GLU A 63 -13.18 14.03 -14.23
C GLU A 63 -13.36 13.36 -12.85
N HIS A 64 -14.36 12.48 -12.74
CA HIS A 64 -14.69 11.79 -11.49
C HIS A 64 -13.74 10.62 -11.24
N ARG A 65 -13.19 10.56 -10.02
CA ARG A 65 -12.29 9.49 -9.59
C ARG A 65 -13.00 8.57 -8.60
N VAL A 66 -13.13 7.32 -8.99
CA VAL A 66 -13.79 6.28 -8.19
C VAL A 66 -12.98 5.98 -6.93
N SER A 67 -13.66 6.04 -5.79
CA SER A 67 -13.11 5.87 -4.45
C SER A 67 -13.45 4.49 -3.84
N SER A 68 -14.48 3.83 -4.37
CA SER A 68 -15.00 2.52 -4.01
C SER A 68 -15.19 2.35 -2.50
N VAL A 69 -15.04 1.14 -1.98
CA VAL A 69 -15.11 0.78 -0.55
C VAL A 69 -14.13 1.61 0.30
N PHE A 70 -13.11 2.20 -0.31
CA PHE A 70 -12.08 2.94 0.41
C PHE A 70 -12.44 4.41 0.67
N LEU A 71 -13.49 4.94 0.02
CA LEU A 71 -13.97 6.32 0.16
C LEU A 71 -12.90 7.39 -0.19
N GLU A 72 -11.75 6.97 -0.73
CA GLU A 72 -10.63 7.79 -1.18
C GLU A 72 -9.98 7.14 -2.40
N PRO A 73 -9.85 7.84 -3.55
CA PRO A 73 -9.23 7.27 -4.75
C PRO A 73 -7.75 6.89 -4.57
N VAL A 74 -7.01 7.56 -3.67
CA VAL A 74 -5.60 7.25 -3.39
C VAL A 74 -5.46 5.87 -2.76
N SER A 75 -6.34 5.54 -1.82
CA SER A 75 -6.37 4.24 -1.13
C SER A 75 -6.70 3.10 -2.11
N VAL A 76 -7.58 3.35 -3.09
CA VAL A 76 -7.88 2.40 -4.18
C VAL A 76 -6.64 2.08 -5.01
N GLY A 77 -5.86 3.10 -5.38
CA GLY A 77 -4.61 2.94 -6.12
C GLY A 77 -3.56 2.12 -5.38
N ASN A 78 -3.40 2.38 -4.09
CA ASN A 78 -2.51 1.60 -3.21
C ASN A 78 -2.93 0.14 -3.11
N PHE A 79 -4.22 -0.10 -2.86
CA PHE A 79 -4.78 -1.45 -2.83
C PHE A 79 -4.54 -2.19 -4.15
N GLY A 80 -4.78 -1.53 -5.29
CA GLY A 80 -4.52 -2.07 -6.61
C GLY A 80 -3.06 -2.50 -6.79
N ALA A 81 -2.10 -1.71 -6.33
CA ALA A 81 -0.67 -2.05 -6.41
C ALA A 81 -0.28 -3.28 -5.57
N ILE A 82 -0.87 -3.40 -4.38
CA ILE A 82 -0.69 -4.57 -3.52
C ILE A 82 -1.30 -5.83 -4.18
N CYS A 83 -2.51 -5.73 -4.73
CA CYS A 83 -3.13 -6.85 -5.44
C CYS A 83 -2.36 -7.23 -6.70
N PHE A 84 -1.88 -6.25 -7.48
CA PHE A 84 -1.10 -6.47 -8.69
C PHE A 84 0.16 -7.27 -8.39
N SER A 85 0.99 -6.77 -7.48
CA SER A 85 2.25 -7.41 -7.08
C SER A 85 2.02 -8.82 -6.54
N TRP A 86 0.97 -9.01 -5.75
CA TRP A 86 0.60 -10.33 -5.21
C TRP A 86 0.22 -11.33 -6.32
N ILE A 87 -0.61 -10.91 -7.29
CA ILE A 87 -1.02 -11.75 -8.41
C ILE A 87 0.19 -12.12 -9.28
N VAL A 88 1.03 -11.13 -9.61
CA VAL A 88 2.25 -11.35 -10.41
C VAL A 88 3.19 -12.32 -9.72
N LEU A 89 3.41 -12.16 -8.41
CA LEU A 89 4.27 -13.06 -7.64
C LEU A 89 3.75 -14.51 -7.66
N ARG A 90 2.43 -14.70 -7.47
CA ARG A 90 1.82 -16.03 -7.34
C ARG A 90 1.62 -16.76 -8.66
N GLU A 91 1.38 -16.03 -9.74
CA GLU A 91 1.14 -16.58 -11.07
C GLU A 91 2.33 -16.39 -12.01
N TRP A 92 3.52 -16.18 -11.44
CA TRP A 92 4.78 -16.11 -12.19
C TRP A 92 4.95 -17.38 -13.03
N GLY A 93 5.11 -17.23 -14.35
CA GLY A 93 5.18 -18.35 -15.30
C GLY A 93 3.83 -18.86 -15.85
N ARG A 94 2.69 -18.29 -15.43
CA ARG A 94 1.35 -18.62 -15.96
C ARG A 94 0.68 -17.38 -16.57
N PRO A 95 1.15 -16.88 -17.72
CA PRO A 95 0.77 -15.57 -18.25
C PRO A 95 -0.73 -15.42 -18.47
N LEU A 96 -1.42 -16.43 -19.03
CA LEU A 96 -2.86 -16.35 -19.28
C LEU A 96 -3.67 -16.21 -17.99
N ARG A 97 -3.34 -16.99 -16.96
CA ARG A 97 -4.02 -16.93 -15.66
C ARG A 97 -3.71 -15.62 -14.93
N MET A 98 -2.48 -15.14 -15.04
CA MET A 98 -2.06 -13.84 -14.52
C MET A 98 -2.88 -12.72 -15.17
N MET A 99 -2.97 -12.69 -16.50
CA MET A 99 -3.75 -11.68 -17.24
C MET A 99 -5.21 -11.65 -16.79
N ILE A 100 -5.88 -12.80 -16.73
CA ILE A 100 -7.29 -12.88 -16.32
C ILE A 100 -7.49 -12.32 -14.91
N ARG A 101 -6.58 -12.63 -13.97
CA ARG A 101 -6.68 -12.14 -12.59
C ARG A 101 -6.33 -10.67 -12.43
N LEU A 102 -5.54 -10.11 -13.35
CA LEU A 102 -5.16 -8.69 -13.36
C LEU A 102 -6.24 -7.78 -13.94
N ILE A 103 -7.17 -8.29 -14.77
CA ILE A 103 -8.29 -7.52 -15.35
C ILE A 103 -8.98 -6.62 -14.31
N PRO A 104 -9.49 -7.12 -13.16
CA PRO A 104 -10.17 -6.27 -12.20
C PRO A 104 -9.24 -5.22 -11.56
N VAL A 105 -7.94 -5.48 -11.45
CA VAL A 105 -6.97 -4.54 -10.89
C VAL A 105 -6.70 -3.40 -11.87
N VAL A 106 -6.50 -3.73 -13.14
CA VAL A 106 -6.32 -2.73 -14.22
C VAL A 106 -7.57 -1.86 -14.36
N ALA A 107 -8.76 -2.46 -14.33
CA ALA A 107 -10.01 -1.71 -14.38
C ALA A 107 -10.11 -0.70 -13.22
N ILE A 108 -9.77 -1.13 -12.00
CA ILE A 108 -9.76 -0.23 -10.83
C ILE A 108 -8.76 0.91 -11.01
N PHE A 109 -7.57 0.68 -11.56
CA PHE A 109 -6.60 1.77 -11.81
C PHE A 109 -7.14 2.82 -12.76
N VAL A 110 -7.85 2.39 -13.80
CA VAL A 110 -8.48 3.28 -14.77
C VAL A 110 -9.58 4.12 -14.10
N PHE A 111 -10.52 3.47 -13.40
CA PHE A 111 -11.63 4.16 -12.75
C PHE A 111 -11.20 5.11 -11.61
N ALA A 112 -10.16 4.75 -10.85
CA ALA A 112 -9.65 5.59 -9.76
C ALA A 112 -8.61 6.65 -10.21
N ASP A 113 -8.24 6.65 -11.50
CA ASP A 113 -7.14 7.44 -12.06
C ASP A 113 -5.85 7.34 -11.21
N ALA A 114 -5.46 6.09 -10.92
CA ALA A 114 -4.42 5.75 -9.94
C ALA A 114 -3.04 5.58 -10.58
N ARG A 115 -2.51 6.66 -11.15
CA ARG A 115 -1.21 6.69 -11.87
C ARG A 115 -0.04 6.15 -11.05
N PHE A 116 0.11 6.60 -9.80
CA PHE A 116 1.15 6.11 -8.91
C PHE A 116 1.03 4.60 -8.66
N GLY A 117 -0.19 4.12 -8.38
CA GLY A 117 -0.46 2.70 -8.17
C GLY A 117 -0.07 1.85 -9.38
N LEU A 118 -0.36 2.33 -10.60
CA LEU A 118 0.05 1.68 -11.84
C LEU A 118 1.58 1.68 -12.01
N SER A 119 2.26 2.81 -11.80
CA SER A 119 3.72 2.90 -11.92
C SER A 119 4.44 1.95 -10.95
N ILE A 120 4.00 1.91 -9.69
CA ILE A 120 4.53 0.99 -8.68
C ILE A 120 4.24 -0.47 -9.04
N SER A 121 3.06 -0.76 -9.60
CA SER A 121 2.70 -2.09 -10.05
C SER A 121 3.64 -2.59 -11.13
N LEU A 122 3.95 -1.77 -12.13
CA LEU A 122 4.93 -2.13 -13.16
C LEU A 122 6.33 -2.27 -12.56
N LEU A 123 6.70 -1.39 -11.64
CA LEU A 123 7.98 -1.47 -10.93
C LEU A 123 8.09 -2.75 -10.09
N SER A 124 6.98 -3.34 -9.62
CA SER A 124 7.02 -4.62 -8.89
C SER A 124 7.57 -5.76 -9.74
N ILE A 125 7.33 -5.73 -11.06
CA ILE A 125 7.88 -6.73 -11.99
C ILE A 125 9.40 -6.63 -12.02
N ALA A 126 9.94 -5.41 -12.13
CA ALA A 126 11.37 -5.16 -12.07
C ALA A 126 11.94 -5.53 -10.69
N ALA A 127 11.26 -5.16 -9.60
CA ALA A 127 11.65 -5.51 -8.24
C ALA A 127 11.80 -7.03 -8.05
N PHE A 128 10.88 -7.82 -8.62
CA PHE A 128 10.96 -9.27 -8.56
C PHE A 128 12.13 -9.82 -9.39
N ALA A 129 12.35 -9.28 -10.60
CA ALA A 129 13.46 -9.68 -11.47
C ALA A 129 14.83 -9.40 -10.82
N PHE A 130 14.99 -8.25 -10.17
CA PHE A 130 16.25 -7.81 -9.58
C PHE A 130 16.41 -8.12 -8.08
N SER A 131 15.42 -8.79 -7.48
CA SER A 131 15.42 -9.13 -6.05
C SER A 131 16.67 -9.86 -5.54
N ARG A 132 17.32 -10.66 -6.39
CA ARG A 132 18.56 -11.38 -6.07
C ARG A 132 19.77 -10.45 -5.93
N LEU A 133 19.77 -9.32 -6.64
CA LEU A 133 20.82 -8.31 -6.57
C LEU A 133 20.59 -7.34 -5.41
N THR A 134 19.32 -7.16 -5.02
CA THR A 134 18.94 -6.33 -3.87
C THR A 134 19.28 -7.05 -2.57
N GLY A 135 20.40 -6.69 -1.96
CA GLY A 135 20.80 -7.16 -0.62
C GLY A 135 20.06 -6.43 0.50
N ARG A 136 20.11 -6.98 1.72
CA ARG A 136 19.49 -6.39 2.93
C ARG A 136 20.01 -4.99 3.24
N VAL A 137 21.31 -4.74 3.02
CA VAL A 137 21.92 -3.42 3.22
C VAL A 137 21.30 -2.38 2.28
N LEU A 138 21.04 -2.76 1.03
CA LEU A 138 20.39 -1.85 0.06
C LEU A 138 18.97 -1.51 0.53
N VAL A 139 18.20 -2.50 0.97
CA VAL A 139 16.87 -2.30 1.55
C VAL A 139 16.93 -1.39 2.78
N ALA A 140 17.89 -1.61 3.67
CA ALA A 140 18.07 -0.84 4.89
C ALA A 140 18.36 0.64 4.60
N VAL A 141 19.22 0.93 3.61
CA VAL A 141 19.68 2.31 3.32
C VAL A 141 18.68 3.10 2.44
N MET A 142 17.85 2.41 1.66
CA MET A 142 16.97 3.00 0.65
C MET A 142 16.07 4.18 1.10
N PRO A 143 15.35 4.15 2.24
CA PRO A 143 14.54 5.29 2.63
C PRO A 143 15.37 6.48 3.12
N PHE A 144 16.54 6.23 3.70
CA PHE A 144 17.41 7.29 4.21
C PHE A 144 18.08 8.04 3.07
N THR A 145 18.46 7.35 1.99
CA THR A 145 18.96 8.02 0.79
C THR A 145 17.89 8.89 0.15
N LEU A 146 16.62 8.47 0.14
CA LEU A 146 15.53 9.34 -0.33
C LEU A 146 15.29 10.53 0.60
N ILE A 147 15.35 10.36 1.92
CA ILE A 147 15.24 11.48 2.87
C ILE A 147 16.32 12.54 2.57
N VAL A 148 17.58 12.11 2.43
CA VAL A 148 18.69 13.03 2.12
C VAL A 148 18.50 13.69 0.76
N ALA A 149 18.12 12.93 -0.27
CA ALA A 149 17.88 13.48 -1.60
C ALA A 149 16.72 14.49 -1.64
N LEU A 150 15.63 14.21 -0.94
CA LEU A 150 14.49 15.12 -0.82
C LEU A 150 14.83 16.37 -0.03
N ALA A 151 15.53 16.24 1.11
CA ALA A 151 15.99 17.38 1.88
C ALA A 151 16.91 18.29 1.04
N TRP A 152 17.81 17.70 0.25
CA TRP A 152 18.67 18.43 -0.68
C TRP A 152 17.85 19.19 -1.74
N ILE A 153 16.85 18.54 -2.35
CA ILE A 153 15.94 19.18 -3.31
C ILE A 153 15.19 20.35 -2.65
N GLY A 154 14.63 20.15 -1.46
CA GLY A 154 13.91 21.20 -0.73
C GLY A 154 14.79 22.40 -0.39
N TYR A 155 16.02 22.14 0.06
CA TYR A 155 17.00 23.17 0.36
C TYR A 155 17.45 23.97 -0.87
N THR A 156 17.59 23.29 -2.02
CA THR A 156 18.04 23.92 -3.26
C THR A 156 16.94 24.76 -3.93
N TRP A 157 15.68 24.35 -3.76
CA TRP A 157 14.51 24.99 -4.39
C TRP A 157 13.39 25.29 -3.36
N PRO A 158 13.65 26.13 -2.36
CA PRO A 158 12.71 26.35 -1.25
C PRO A 158 11.42 27.08 -1.68
N ASP A 159 11.52 28.00 -2.65
CA ASP A 159 10.41 28.89 -3.04
C ASP A 159 9.89 28.63 -4.46
N VAL A 160 10.26 27.49 -5.05
CA VAL A 160 9.76 27.11 -6.37
C VAL A 160 8.33 26.59 -6.25
N ALA A 161 7.42 27.15 -7.04
CA ALA A 161 6.04 26.69 -7.12
C ALA A 161 6.00 25.22 -7.58
N TRP A 162 5.15 24.43 -6.92
CA TRP A 162 4.96 23.01 -7.21
C TRP A 162 3.61 22.75 -7.87
N ASP A 163 3.49 21.62 -8.55
CA ASP A 163 2.25 21.16 -9.16
C ASP A 163 1.90 19.72 -8.73
N ASN A 164 0.71 19.25 -9.11
CA ASN A 164 0.27 17.88 -8.79
C ASN A 164 0.90 16.78 -9.67
N THR A 165 1.99 17.07 -10.39
CA THR A 165 2.75 16.03 -11.10
C THR A 165 3.70 15.30 -10.15
N LEU A 166 4.27 14.18 -10.60
CA LEU A 166 5.27 13.46 -9.79
C LEU A 166 6.46 14.36 -9.42
N ARG A 167 6.93 15.20 -10.36
CA ARG A 167 8.01 16.15 -10.13
C ARG A 167 7.63 17.19 -9.07
N GLY A 168 6.44 17.79 -9.20
CA GLY A 168 5.95 18.76 -8.22
C GLY A 168 5.76 18.14 -6.83
N ARG A 169 5.29 16.89 -6.74
CA ARG A 169 5.17 16.17 -5.47
C ARG A 169 6.52 15.83 -4.83
N ILE A 170 7.54 15.50 -5.62
CA ILE A 170 8.92 15.34 -5.13
C ILE A 170 9.44 16.66 -4.57
N LEU A 171 9.24 17.77 -5.28
CA LEU A 171 9.65 19.11 -4.84
C LEU A 171 8.94 19.49 -3.53
N LEU A 172 7.62 19.34 -3.46
CA LEU A 172 6.81 19.60 -2.27
C LEU A 172 7.28 18.76 -1.08
N GLY A 173 7.51 17.46 -1.30
CA GLY A 173 8.01 16.55 -0.26
C GLY A 173 9.34 17.00 0.30
N GLY A 174 10.26 17.44 -0.57
CA GLY A 174 11.53 18.01 -0.19
C GLY A 174 11.42 19.33 0.58
N GLN A 175 10.59 20.26 0.09
CA GLN A 175 10.33 21.55 0.75
C GLN A 175 9.78 21.35 2.17
N PHE A 176 8.87 20.39 2.39
CA PHE A 176 8.41 20.05 3.73
C PHE A 176 9.53 19.51 4.61
N LEU A 177 10.39 18.64 4.09
CA LEU A 177 11.55 18.10 4.83
C LEU A 177 12.53 19.20 5.24
N SER A 178 12.79 20.16 4.34
CA SER A 178 13.75 21.26 4.59
C SER A 178 13.28 22.26 5.65
N LYS A 179 11.99 22.24 6.01
CA LYS A 179 11.39 23.11 7.03
C LYS A 179 11.32 22.46 8.41
N LEU A 180 11.79 21.22 8.54
CA LEU A 180 11.80 20.52 9.82
C LEU A 180 13.04 20.90 10.63
N ASP A 181 12.83 21.29 11.88
CA ASP A 181 13.92 21.51 12.82
C ASP A 181 14.35 20.19 13.48
N TRP A 182 15.48 20.22 14.19
CA TRP A 182 15.99 19.04 14.89
C TRP A 182 14.99 18.44 15.89
N SER A 183 14.17 19.28 16.54
CA SER A 183 13.09 18.83 17.41
C SER A 183 12.02 18.05 16.66
N ASP A 184 11.71 18.43 15.42
CA ASP A 184 10.73 17.73 14.58
C ASP A 184 11.30 16.42 14.05
N VAL A 185 12.55 16.42 13.59
CA VAL A 185 13.22 15.23 13.03
C VAL A 185 13.29 14.10 14.06
N PHE A 186 13.51 14.43 15.33
CA PHE A 186 13.54 13.46 16.43
C PHE A 186 12.22 13.33 17.19
N ALA A 187 11.15 14.00 16.74
CA ALA A 187 9.83 14.02 17.39
C ALA A 187 9.88 14.35 18.89
N LEU A 188 10.75 15.29 19.28
CA LEU A 188 10.93 15.72 20.68
C LEU A 188 9.78 16.63 21.14
N VAL A 189 9.09 17.28 20.20
CA VAL A 189 7.97 18.19 20.46
C VAL A 189 6.79 17.79 19.56
N PRO A 190 5.54 17.81 20.06
CA PRO A 190 4.38 17.58 19.22
C PRO A 190 4.27 18.65 18.12
N ASN A 191 4.34 18.22 16.86
CA ASN A 191 4.10 19.09 15.71
C ASN A 191 2.79 18.69 15.00
N PHE A 192 1.93 19.70 14.84
CA PHE A 192 0.58 19.59 14.26
C PHE A 192 0.49 20.17 12.84
N ALA A 193 1.60 20.60 12.26
CA ALA A 193 1.65 21.08 10.90
C ALA A 193 1.12 20.01 9.93
N PHE A 194 0.35 20.47 8.93
CA PHE A 194 -0.22 19.59 7.93
C PHE A 194 0.89 19.04 7.02
N THR A 195 1.28 17.79 7.26
CA THR A 195 2.31 17.05 6.52
C THR A 195 1.72 15.93 5.66
N ALA A 196 0.39 15.89 5.47
CA ALA A 196 -0.29 14.73 4.88
C ALA A 196 0.17 14.39 3.44
N ASP A 197 0.67 15.39 2.72
CA ASP A 197 1.18 15.27 1.36
C ASP A 197 2.69 14.95 1.26
N SER A 198 3.38 14.77 2.39
CA SER A 198 4.77 14.29 2.47
C SER A 198 4.90 13.20 3.52
N GLY A 199 4.94 11.94 3.05
CA GLY A 199 5.02 10.78 3.94
C GLY A 199 6.24 10.81 4.82
N TYR A 200 7.42 11.15 4.29
CA TYR A 200 8.64 11.27 5.08
C TYR A 200 8.57 12.36 6.15
N ALA A 201 8.07 13.56 5.81
CA ALA A 201 7.92 14.63 6.79
C ALA A 201 6.97 14.21 7.91
N TYR A 202 5.85 13.59 7.53
CA TYR A 202 4.89 13.03 8.47
C TYR A 202 5.51 11.97 9.38
N THR A 203 6.29 11.04 8.83
CA THR A 203 6.97 9.98 9.58
C THR A 203 7.92 10.56 10.62
N LEU A 204 8.77 11.52 10.22
CA LEU A 204 9.75 12.13 11.12
C LEU A 204 9.06 12.89 12.26
N VAL A 205 8.05 13.70 11.94
CA VAL A 205 7.29 14.46 12.95
C VAL A 205 6.53 13.55 13.93
N LYS A 206 6.02 12.40 13.50
CA LYS A 206 5.16 11.56 14.36
C LYS A 206 5.90 10.49 15.15
N ILE A 207 6.94 9.88 14.61
CA ILE A 207 7.67 8.78 15.27
C ILE A 207 9.18 9.02 15.37
N GLY A 208 9.66 10.13 14.82
CA GLY A 208 11.08 10.49 14.84
C GLY A 208 11.94 9.64 13.91
N LEU A 209 13.13 10.14 13.59
CA LEU A 209 14.14 9.42 12.84
C LEU A 209 14.54 8.11 13.53
N ALA A 210 14.67 8.12 14.86
CA ALA A 210 15.03 6.94 15.63
C ALA A 210 13.95 5.85 15.59
N GLY A 211 12.68 6.21 15.76
CA GLY A 211 11.56 5.27 15.68
C GLY A 211 11.40 4.71 14.26
N PHE A 212 11.48 5.57 13.25
CA PHE A 212 11.46 5.15 11.85
C PHE A 212 12.63 4.22 11.53
N ALA A 213 13.85 4.55 11.95
CA ALA A 213 15.02 3.74 11.69
C ALA A 213 14.94 2.39 12.40
N GLY A 214 14.51 2.35 13.66
CA GLY A 214 14.30 1.10 14.39
C GLY A 214 13.33 0.17 13.65
N MET A 215 12.14 0.68 13.30
CA MET A 215 11.14 -0.11 12.58
C MET A 215 11.61 -0.56 11.20
N TRP A 216 12.27 0.33 10.45
CA TRP A 216 12.76 0.02 9.11
C TRP A 216 13.89 -1.00 9.12
N LEU A 217 14.85 -0.87 10.03
CA LEU A 217 15.95 -1.82 10.17
C LEU A 217 15.44 -3.20 10.62
N LEU A 218 14.46 -3.25 11.52
CA LEU A 218 13.79 -4.51 11.87
C LEU A 218 13.15 -5.16 10.63
N PHE A 219 12.47 -4.39 9.79
CA PHE A 219 11.91 -4.90 8.53
C PHE A 219 12.99 -5.37 7.54
N ALA A 220 14.04 -4.59 7.33
CA ALA A 220 15.11 -4.87 6.38
C ALA A 220 15.93 -6.11 6.75
N PHE A 221 16.18 -6.32 8.05
CA PHE A 221 16.99 -7.43 8.55
C PHE A 221 16.19 -8.63 9.06
N ALA A 222 14.86 -8.52 9.17
CA ALA A 222 14.01 -9.66 9.50
C ALA A 222 14.32 -10.85 8.57
N PRO A 223 14.35 -12.09 9.08
CA PRO A 223 14.60 -13.25 8.25
C PRO A 223 13.46 -13.44 7.24
N ALA A 224 13.81 -13.68 5.97
CA ALA A 224 12.86 -14.10 4.94
C ALA A 224 12.86 -15.62 4.83
N ARG A 225 11.68 -16.24 4.70
CA ARG A 225 11.55 -17.70 4.66
C ARG A 225 12.20 -18.33 3.42
N ASP A 226 11.93 -17.75 2.26
CA ASP A 226 12.36 -18.23 0.96
C ASP A 226 12.56 -17.07 -0.03
N GLU A 227 13.00 -17.39 -1.25
CA GLU A 227 13.24 -16.40 -2.30
C GLU A 227 11.95 -15.65 -2.70
N VAL A 228 10.79 -16.31 -2.62
CA VAL A 228 9.49 -15.70 -2.93
C VAL A 228 9.14 -14.63 -1.89
N SER A 229 9.36 -14.94 -0.61
CA SER A 229 9.20 -14.02 0.51
C SER A 229 10.16 -12.84 0.39
N TRP A 230 11.42 -13.09 -0.01
CA TRP A 230 12.40 -12.03 -0.26
C TRP A 230 11.99 -11.11 -1.41
N ARG A 231 11.54 -11.67 -2.55
CA ARG A 231 11.02 -10.91 -3.70
C ARG A 231 9.90 -9.96 -3.29
N TYR A 232 8.94 -10.47 -2.51
CA TYR A 232 7.84 -9.64 -2.05
C TYR A 232 8.30 -8.55 -1.09
N ARG A 233 9.24 -8.84 -0.19
CA ARG A 233 9.83 -7.83 0.71
C ARG A 233 10.58 -6.74 -0.03
N VAL A 234 11.33 -7.06 -1.09
CA VAL A 234 11.98 -6.06 -1.95
C VAL A 234 10.93 -5.15 -2.60
N PHE A 235 9.83 -5.72 -3.11
CA PHE A 235 8.71 -4.92 -3.59
C PHE A 235 8.12 -4.03 -2.49
N VAL A 236 7.82 -4.57 -1.32
CA VAL A 236 7.28 -3.80 -0.18
C VAL A 236 8.22 -2.66 0.18
N ALA A 237 9.54 -2.91 0.22
CA ALA A 237 10.52 -1.89 0.52
C ALA A 237 10.45 -0.74 -0.50
N ILE A 238 10.47 -1.05 -1.79
CA ILE A 238 10.39 -0.07 -2.89
C ILE A 238 9.07 0.69 -2.82
N TYR A 239 7.97 -0.04 -2.63
CA TYR A 239 6.63 0.52 -2.52
C TYR A 239 6.52 1.53 -1.40
N VAL A 240 6.90 1.16 -0.17
CA VAL A 240 6.82 2.04 1.01
C VAL A 240 7.72 3.26 0.81
N THR A 241 8.95 3.04 0.35
CA THR A 241 9.95 4.10 0.16
C THR A 241 9.47 5.14 -0.86
N LEU A 242 8.93 4.70 -2.01
CA LEU A 242 8.41 5.61 -3.02
C LEU A 242 7.07 6.23 -2.63
N LEU A 243 6.22 5.52 -1.90
CA LEU A 243 4.94 6.04 -1.43
C LEU A 243 5.15 7.20 -0.43
N LEU A 244 6.12 7.04 0.49
CA LEU A 244 6.45 8.07 1.48
C LEU A 244 6.96 9.39 0.87
N VAL A 245 7.41 9.37 -0.39
CA VAL A 245 7.77 10.61 -1.11
C VAL A 245 6.55 11.51 -1.31
N ILE A 246 5.38 10.93 -1.59
CA ILE A 246 4.21 11.67 -2.08
C ILE A 246 2.98 11.58 -1.17
N SER A 247 2.97 10.68 -0.18
CA SER A 247 1.81 10.42 0.67
C SER A 247 2.17 9.66 1.95
N ASN A 248 1.41 9.91 3.01
CA ASN A 248 1.45 9.13 4.26
C ASN A 248 0.45 7.95 4.30
N SER A 249 -0.23 7.66 3.19
CA SER A 249 -1.32 6.66 3.12
C SER A 249 -0.93 5.24 3.50
N ILE A 250 0.38 4.92 3.57
CA ILE A 250 0.89 3.66 4.10
C ILE A 250 0.50 3.42 5.57
N TYR A 251 0.25 4.48 6.34
CA TYR A 251 -0.15 4.40 7.74
C TYR A 251 -1.66 4.16 7.93
N SER A 252 -2.45 4.17 6.85
CA SER A 252 -3.87 3.86 6.90
C SER A 252 -4.12 2.37 7.03
N ILE A 253 -5.10 1.97 7.86
CA ILE A 253 -5.55 0.59 7.96
C ILE A 253 -5.96 -0.01 6.61
N LYS A 254 -6.44 0.84 5.68
CA LYS A 254 -6.86 0.47 4.32
C LYS A 254 -5.73 -0.15 3.49
N THR A 255 -4.48 0.21 3.77
CA THR A 255 -3.30 -0.20 3.00
C THR A 255 -2.35 -1.02 3.86
N ALA A 256 -2.05 -0.56 5.08
CA ALA A 256 -1.12 -1.22 5.99
C ALA A 256 -1.55 -2.65 6.32
N ALA A 257 -2.83 -2.85 6.67
CA ALA A 257 -3.30 -4.13 7.18
C ALA A 257 -3.11 -5.25 6.14
N LEU A 258 -3.51 -5.00 4.89
CA LEU A 258 -3.34 -5.98 3.82
C LEU A 258 -1.86 -6.22 3.50
N LEU A 259 -1.07 -5.16 3.36
CA LEU A 259 0.35 -5.28 3.01
C LEU A 259 1.12 -6.14 4.02
N TRP A 260 1.02 -5.79 5.30
CA TRP A 260 1.73 -6.49 6.37
C TRP A 260 1.19 -7.90 6.61
N TYR A 261 -0.12 -8.12 6.42
CA TYR A 261 -0.70 -9.46 6.41
C TYR A 261 -0.06 -10.34 5.32
N LEU A 262 0.08 -9.84 4.09
CA LEU A 262 0.67 -10.61 2.99
C LEU A 262 2.16 -10.89 3.21
N VAL A 263 2.93 -9.94 3.76
CA VAL A 263 4.32 -10.18 4.18
C VAL A 263 4.38 -11.30 5.22
N GLY A 264 3.57 -11.21 6.29
CA GLY A 264 3.51 -12.23 7.33
C GLY A 264 3.05 -13.59 6.83
N ALA A 265 2.09 -13.63 5.90
CA ALA A 265 1.58 -14.87 5.32
C ALA A 265 2.63 -15.61 4.47
N LEU A 266 3.52 -14.90 3.79
CA LEU A 266 4.64 -15.51 3.06
C LEU A 266 5.72 -16.05 3.99
N ASP A 267 6.00 -15.34 5.08
CA ASP A 267 7.01 -15.75 6.05
C ASP A 267 6.52 -16.76 7.10
N ALA A 268 5.20 -17.02 7.15
CA ALA A 268 4.64 -18.02 8.04
C ALA A 268 5.21 -19.42 7.72
N LYS A 269 5.63 -20.14 8.77
CA LYS A 269 5.96 -21.56 8.66
C LYS A 269 4.72 -22.32 8.24
N GLU A 270 4.86 -23.22 7.26
CA GLU A 270 3.80 -24.18 6.98
C GLU A 270 3.46 -24.90 8.29
N ARG A 271 2.21 -24.78 8.71
CA ARG A 271 1.70 -25.56 9.84
C ARG A 271 1.86 -27.00 9.39
N ALA A 272 2.75 -27.75 10.05
CA ALA A 272 2.87 -29.18 9.81
C ALA A 272 1.45 -29.75 9.79
N PRO A 273 1.06 -30.52 8.75
CA PRO A 273 -0.27 -31.09 8.72
C PRO A 273 -0.47 -31.76 10.08
N SER A 274 -1.49 -31.33 10.81
CA SER A 274 -1.81 -31.97 12.09
C SER A 274 -1.90 -33.44 11.75
N LEU A 275 -0.95 -34.23 12.25
CA LEU A 275 -1.02 -35.68 12.16
C LEU A 275 -2.33 -36.01 12.85
N ALA A 276 -3.39 -36.19 12.05
CA ALA A 276 -4.62 -36.75 12.54
C ALA A 276 -4.17 -38.03 13.26
N PRO A 277 -4.51 -38.21 14.55
CA PRO A 277 -4.04 -39.35 15.30
C PRO A 277 -4.32 -40.59 14.46
N ALA A 278 -3.24 -41.28 14.10
CA ALA A 278 -3.32 -42.46 13.24
C ALA A 278 -4.41 -43.34 13.83
N ARG A 279 -5.49 -43.56 13.07
CA ARG A 279 -6.57 -44.45 13.49
C ARG A 279 -5.89 -45.76 13.90
N PRO A 280 -6.00 -46.20 15.17
CA PRO A 280 -5.34 -47.42 15.59
C PRO A 280 -5.79 -48.53 14.64
N ALA A 281 -4.82 -49.22 14.03
CA ALA A 281 -5.08 -50.32 13.14
C ALA A 281 -6.05 -51.30 13.84
N PRO A 282 -7.05 -51.85 13.14
CA PRO A 282 -7.92 -52.86 13.72
C PRO A 282 -7.02 -53.95 14.30
N ARG A 283 -7.09 -54.18 15.62
CA ARG A 283 -6.36 -55.26 16.26
C ARG A 283 -6.73 -56.54 15.51
N ALA A 284 -5.79 -57.08 14.75
CA ALA A 284 -5.94 -58.40 14.16
C ALA A 284 -6.25 -59.35 15.32
N SER A 285 -7.48 -59.88 15.34
CA SER A 285 -7.86 -60.88 16.31
C SER A 285 -6.97 -62.09 16.07
N LEU A 286 -6.06 -62.34 17.01
CA LEU A 286 -5.27 -63.57 17.04
C LEU A 286 -6.27 -64.73 17.15
N ARG A 287 -6.64 -65.29 15.99
CA ARG A 287 -7.37 -66.56 15.90
C ARG A 287 -6.47 -67.62 16.53
N ARG A 288 -6.80 -68.05 17.74
CA ARG A 288 -6.18 -69.22 18.38
C ARG A 288 -6.31 -70.42 17.43
N PRO A 289 -5.23 -71.18 17.16
CA PRO A 289 -5.35 -72.45 16.45
C PRO A 289 -6.19 -73.40 17.31
N ARG A 290 -7.30 -73.93 16.76
CA ARG A 290 -8.00 -75.06 17.36
C ARG A 290 -7.09 -76.28 17.25
N LEU A 291 -6.51 -76.70 18.37
CA LEU A 291 -5.95 -78.04 18.52
C LEU A 291 -7.07 -79.06 18.26
N ARG A 292 -6.88 -79.94 17.28
CA ARG A 292 -7.73 -81.11 17.08
C ARG A 292 -7.35 -82.18 18.12
N PRO A 293 -8.30 -82.79 18.83
CA PRO A 293 -8.03 -84.01 19.57
C PRO A 293 -7.83 -85.19 18.61
N ALA A 294 -7.04 -86.16 19.08
CA ALA A 294 -6.65 -87.40 18.42
C ALA A 294 -7.83 -88.33 18.14
#